data_AF-A0AA43U332-F1
#
_entry.id   AF-A0AA43U332-F1
#
_cell.length_a   1.000
_cell.length_b   1.000
_cell.length_c   1.000
_cell.angle_alpha   90.00
_cell.angle_beta   90.00
_cell.angle_gamma   90.00
#
_symmetry.space_group_name_H-M   'P 1'
#
loop_
_entity.id
_entity.type
_entity.pdbx_description
1 polymer ?
#
loop_
_entity_poly.entity_id
_entity_poly.type
_entity_poly.pdbx_seq_one_letter_code
_entity_poly.pdbx_strand_id
1 'polypeptide(L)'
;MYDSHISSDSIFDDYTINDDKENGYIHYDVDYFWENFQNDKYKKRINELASEFLDGKIDNDNGVEITIKCKEIYSPKEYNFATDEIVMDVTYSKMRILQVVKKDHENFNQFLKDNYTSYDGFMSFTSNNFDDWLVDFEENEIRSVGAVLSYLFQERITENRYEFETFVVEGIGYYSEYIDSSEYESEVVILETYIKDNYKDLNIDTIDFDQFEFEILDTESCKSISKEVFEKIESNTMSMF
;
A
#
# COMPACT_ATOMS: atom_id res chain seq x y z
N MET A 1 9.07 -15.82 8.56
CA MET A 1 9.21 -14.42 8.99
C MET A 1 9.41 -13.62 7.73
N TYR A 2 8.40 -12.86 7.32
CA TYR A 2 8.61 -11.80 6.34
C TYR A 2 9.36 -10.71 7.08
N ASP A 3 10.67 -10.59 6.86
CA ASP A 3 11.51 -9.56 7.48
C ASP A 3 10.99 -8.20 7.00
N SER A 4 10.32 -7.48 7.90
CA SER A 4 9.90 -6.12 7.65
C SER A 4 11.12 -5.20 7.65
N HIS A 5 11.21 -4.28 6.70
CA HIS A 5 12.23 -3.22 6.70
C HIS A 5 11.93 -2.12 7.74
N ILE A 6 10.79 -2.24 8.43
CA ILE A 6 10.31 -1.34 9.48
C ILE A 6 10.26 -2.14 10.78
N SER A 7 11.09 -1.77 11.76
CA SER A 7 10.98 -2.30 13.12
C SER A 7 9.67 -1.85 13.76
N SER A 8 9.07 -2.68 14.60
CA SER A 8 7.88 -2.31 15.39
C SER A 8 8.11 -1.04 16.22
N ASP A 9 9.31 -0.86 16.78
CA ASP A 9 9.72 0.35 17.52
C ASP A 9 9.57 1.65 16.69
N SER A 10 9.65 1.53 15.36
CA SER A 10 9.56 2.65 14.43
C SER A 10 8.12 3.07 14.14
N ILE A 11 7.12 2.30 14.58
CA ILE A 11 5.70 2.56 14.28
C ILE A 11 4.77 2.36 15.48
N PHE A 12 5.20 1.71 16.56
CA PHE A 12 4.44 1.58 17.80
C PHE A 12 5.20 2.21 18.98
N ASP A 13 4.52 2.27 20.12
CA ASP A 13 5.15 2.42 21.42
C ASP A 13 5.36 1.04 22.06
N ASP A 14 6.32 0.28 21.52
CA ASP A 14 6.64 -1.09 21.93
C ASP A 14 6.91 -1.20 23.44
N TYR A 15 7.43 -0.15 24.09
CA TYR A 15 7.68 -0.16 25.52
C TYR A 15 6.38 -0.29 26.33
N THR A 16 5.36 0.52 26.00
CA THR A 16 4.07 0.52 26.67
C THR A 16 3.35 -0.81 26.42
N ILE A 17 3.35 -1.29 25.17
CA ILE A 17 2.80 -2.59 24.78
C ILE A 17 3.48 -3.75 25.55
N ASN A 18 4.81 -3.75 25.66
CA ASN A 18 5.53 -4.82 26.35
C ASN A 18 5.34 -4.77 27.88
N ASP A 19 5.31 -3.59 28.51
CA ASP A 19 5.07 -3.46 29.96
C ASP A 19 3.66 -3.94 30.32
N ASP A 20 2.66 -3.55 29.54
CA ASP A 20 1.28 -4.01 29.74
C ASP A 20 1.13 -5.53 29.57
N LYS A 21 1.93 -6.13 28.66
CA LYS A 21 1.99 -7.59 28.46
C LYS A 21 2.58 -8.30 29.66
N GLU A 22 3.72 -7.81 30.15
CA GLU A 22 4.40 -8.38 31.31
C GLU A 22 3.54 -8.29 32.59
N ASN A 23 2.71 -7.26 32.69
CA ASN A 23 1.81 -7.05 33.82
C ASN A 23 0.41 -7.65 33.66
N GLY A 24 0.10 -8.26 32.50
CA GLY A 24 -1.17 -8.95 32.24
C GLY A 24 -2.39 -8.04 32.13
N TYR A 25 -2.20 -6.79 31.68
CA TYR A 25 -3.27 -5.78 31.66
C TYR A 25 -4.14 -5.79 30.40
N ILE A 26 -3.81 -6.52 29.32
CA ILE A 26 -4.38 -6.23 27.99
C ILE A 26 -4.69 -7.47 27.15
N HIS A 27 -5.90 -7.48 26.57
CA HIS A 27 -6.27 -8.21 25.36
C HIS A 27 -5.94 -7.32 24.16
N TYR A 28 -4.98 -7.72 23.33
CA TYR A 28 -4.48 -6.91 22.23
C TYR A 28 -5.36 -7.09 20.98
N ASP A 29 -6.55 -6.54 21.01
CA ASP A 29 -7.45 -6.54 19.86
C ASP A 29 -7.03 -5.50 18.79
N VAL A 30 -7.80 -5.44 17.72
CA VAL A 30 -7.57 -4.51 16.60
C VAL A 30 -7.65 -3.05 17.07
N ASP A 31 -8.50 -2.73 18.04
CA ASP A 31 -8.67 -1.36 18.53
C ASP A 31 -7.43 -0.92 19.32
N TYR A 32 -6.94 -1.78 20.22
CA TYR A 32 -5.71 -1.51 20.97
C TYR A 32 -4.50 -1.32 20.05
N PHE A 33 -4.41 -2.10 18.97
CA PHE A 33 -3.38 -1.94 17.95
C PHE A 33 -3.40 -0.55 17.32
N TRP A 34 -4.57 -0.07 16.89
CA TRP A 34 -4.70 1.23 16.25
C TRP A 34 -4.57 2.42 17.22
N GLU A 35 -4.97 2.25 18.48
CA GLU A 35 -4.75 3.27 19.53
C GLU A 35 -3.26 3.52 19.80
N ASN A 36 -2.43 2.48 19.69
CA ASN A 36 -0.99 2.57 19.94
C ASN A 36 -0.15 2.81 18.67
N PHE A 37 -0.77 2.76 17.48
CA PHE A 37 -0.09 3.04 16.22
C PHE A 37 0.34 4.51 16.12
N GLN A 38 1.66 4.73 15.99
CA GLN A 38 2.27 6.05 15.95
C GLN A 38 2.37 6.55 14.50
N ASN A 39 1.28 7.08 13.96
CA ASN A 39 1.19 7.54 12.57
C ASN A 39 2.30 8.53 12.16
N ASP A 40 2.73 9.41 13.06
CA ASP A 40 3.83 10.35 12.79
C ASP A 40 5.18 9.64 12.66
N LYS A 41 5.45 8.60 13.47
CA LYS A 41 6.66 7.80 13.31
C LYS A 41 6.62 6.99 12.00
N TYR A 42 5.45 6.45 11.65
CA TYR A 42 5.21 5.78 10.38
C TYR A 42 5.51 6.68 9.18
N LYS A 43 4.86 7.86 9.08
CA LYS A 43 5.11 8.81 7.99
C LYS A 43 6.58 9.21 7.90
N LYS A 44 7.23 9.41 9.05
CA LYS A 44 8.67 9.71 9.09
C LYS A 44 9.50 8.57 8.49
N ARG A 45 9.21 7.31 8.87
CA ARG A 45 9.95 6.15 8.38
C ARG A 45 9.76 5.91 6.89
N ILE A 46 8.52 6.02 6.38
CA ILE A 46 8.26 5.91 4.94
C ILE A 46 8.97 7.03 4.19
N ASN A 47 8.99 8.26 4.73
CA ASN A 47 9.74 9.36 4.11
C ASN A 47 11.26 9.09 4.09
N GLU A 48 11.83 8.51 5.15
CA GLU A 48 13.25 8.11 5.20
C GLU A 48 13.56 7.04 4.14
N LEU A 49 12.72 6.01 4.00
CA LEU A 49 12.88 4.95 3.00
C LEU A 49 12.74 5.50 1.57
N ALA A 50 11.74 6.34 1.33
CA ALA A 50 11.57 7.03 0.05
C ALA A 50 12.77 7.93 -0.27
N SER A 51 13.32 8.63 0.72
CA SER A 51 14.54 9.44 0.56
C SER A 51 15.74 8.56 0.22
N GLU A 52 15.92 7.43 0.91
CA GLU A 52 17.03 6.49 0.63
C GLU A 52 16.98 5.95 -0.80
N PHE A 53 15.79 5.71 -1.33
CA PHE A 53 15.60 5.20 -2.69
C PHE A 53 15.69 6.29 -3.76
N LEU A 54 15.10 7.46 -3.53
CA LEU A 54 14.89 8.49 -4.55
C LEU A 54 15.89 9.64 -4.51
N ASP A 55 16.48 9.96 -3.35
CA ASP A 55 17.34 11.13 -3.23
C ASP A 55 18.59 10.99 -4.09
N GLY A 56 18.97 12.10 -4.70
CA GLY A 56 20.20 12.21 -5.45
C GLY A 56 19.99 12.57 -6.91
N LYS A 57 21.03 12.32 -7.69
CA LYS A 57 21.09 12.69 -9.11
C LYS A 57 20.65 11.53 -9.96
N ILE A 58 19.77 11.82 -10.91
CA ILE A 58 19.25 10.85 -11.87
C ILE A 58 19.37 11.49 -13.24
N ASP A 59 19.95 10.76 -14.18
CA ASP A 59 20.00 11.12 -15.58
C ASP A 59 19.20 10.14 -16.44
N ASN A 60 18.75 10.60 -17.59
CA ASN A 60 18.23 9.73 -18.63
C ASN A 60 19.19 9.66 -19.82
N ASP A 61 18.95 8.68 -20.70
CA ASP A 61 19.76 8.45 -21.90
C ASP A 61 19.81 9.63 -22.87
N ASN A 62 18.89 10.58 -22.72
CA ASN A 62 18.82 11.81 -23.51
C ASN A 62 19.63 12.97 -22.90
N GLY A 63 20.36 12.74 -21.80
CA GLY A 63 21.23 13.70 -21.15
C GLY A 63 20.50 14.75 -20.30
N VAL A 64 19.27 14.46 -19.86
CA VAL A 64 18.57 15.27 -18.86
C VAL A 64 18.94 14.75 -17.48
N GLU A 65 19.65 15.57 -16.70
CA GLU A 65 19.90 15.33 -15.27
C GLU A 65 18.85 16.06 -14.43
N ILE A 66 18.31 15.35 -13.46
CA ILE A 66 17.52 15.89 -12.35
C ILE A 66 18.19 15.56 -11.03
N THR A 67 17.93 16.39 -10.01
CA THR A 67 18.25 16.06 -8.62
C THR A 67 16.95 16.05 -7.82
N ILE A 68 16.68 14.94 -7.16
CA ILE A 68 15.51 14.75 -6.30
C ILE A 68 15.95 14.88 -4.84
N LYS A 69 15.09 15.51 -4.04
CA LYS A 69 15.15 15.49 -2.60
C LYS A 69 13.74 15.32 -2.02
N CYS A 70 13.49 14.20 -1.38
CA CYS A 70 12.26 13.96 -0.63
C CYS A 70 12.15 14.94 0.56
N LYS A 71 10.96 15.51 0.75
CA LYS A 71 10.67 16.51 1.78
C LYS A 71 9.86 15.91 2.92
N GLU A 72 8.67 15.43 2.58
CA GLU A 72 7.70 14.91 3.53
C GLU A 72 6.69 14.00 2.84
N ILE A 73 5.92 13.30 3.66
CA ILE A 73 4.70 12.61 3.21
C ILE A 73 3.52 13.44 3.66
N TYR A 74 2.74 13.89 2.67
CA TYR A 74 1.46 14.51 2.91
C TYR A 74 0.38 13.43 2.88
N SER A 75 -0.26 13.23 4.03
CA SER A 75 -1.40 12.32 4.17
C SER A 75 -2.61 13.13 4.63
N PRO A 76 -3.68 13.24 3.83
CA PRO A 76 -4.86 14.00 4.20
C PRO A 76 -5.54 13.36 5.42
N LYS A 77 -5.96 14.19 6.39
CA LYS A 77 -6.58 13.71 7.64
C LYS A 77 -7.94 13.01 7.44
N GLU A 78 -8.62 13.32 6.36
CA GLU A 78 -9.93 12.79 6.02
C GLU A 78 -9.90 12.31 4.57
N TYR A 79 -10.66 11.24 4.27
CA TYR A 79 -10.81 10.74 2.91
C TYR A 79 -11.60 11.76 2.07
N ASN A 80 -10.88 12.72 1.50
CA ASN A 80 -11.40 13.82 0.69
C ASN A 80 -11.08 13.61 -0.81
N PHE A 81 -10.98 12.36 -1.24
CA PHE A 81 -10.53 11.94 -2.58
C PHE A 81 -9.08 12.34 -2.91
N ALA A 82 -8.30 12.81 -1.93
CA ALA A 82 -6.85 12.93 -2.07
C ALA A 82 -6.18 11.65 -1.54
N THR A 83 -5.10 11.26 -2.21
CA THR A 83 -4.26 10.12 -1.83
C THR A 83 -3.06 10.62 -1.03
N ASP A 84 -2.35 9.70 -0.37
CA ASP A 84 -1.05 10.02 0.20
C ASP A 84 -0.07 10.45 -0.90
N GLU A 85 0.72 11.47 -0.61
CA GLU A 85 1.68 12.05 -1.56
C GLU A 85 3.07 12.13 -0.94
N ILE A 86 4.09 11.72 -1.70
CA ILE A 86 5.49 12.00 -1.37
C ILE A 86 5.85 13.34 -2.01
N VAL A 87 6.09 14.34 -1.17
CA VAL A 87 6.47 15.68 -1.62
C VAL A 87 7.97 15.70 -1.90
N MET A 88 8.35 16.18 -3.08
CA MET A 88 9.74 16.21 -3.54
C MET A 88 10.13 17.61 -4.01
N ASP A 89 11.35 18.02 -3.67
CA ASP A 89 12.04 19.10 -4.37
C ASP A 89 12.79 18.51 -5.56
N VAL A 90 12.52 19.03 -6.77
CA VAL A 90 13.19 18.60 -7.99
C VAL A 90 13.96 19.76 -8.61
N THR A 91 15.27 19.57 -8.79
CA THR A 91 16.13 20.51 -9.52
C THR A 91 16.43 19.97 -10.90
N TYR A 92 16.26 20.77 -11.94
CA TYR A 92 16.43 20.35 -13.33
C TYR A 92 16.83 21.52 -14.24
N SER A 93 17.31 21.20 -15.45
CA SER A 93 17.58 22.20 -16.49
C SER A 93 16.41 22.33 -17.46
N LYS A 94 15.64 23.41 -17.33
CA LYS A 94 14.52 23.74 -18.23
C LYS A 94 14.92 23.71 -19.71
N MET A 95 16.09 24.28 -20.03
CA MET A 95 16.64 24.30 -21.38
C MET A 95 16.90 22.89 -21.92
N ARG A 96 17.45 21.98 -21.11
CA ARG A 96 17.72 20.59 -21.54
C ARG A 96 16.44 19.81 -21.78
N ILE A 97 15.47 19.93 -20.87
CA ILE A 97 14.15 19.33 -21.04
C ILE A 97 13.54 19.79 -22.36
N LEU A 98 13.48 21.10 -22.60
CA LEU A 98 12.93 21.67 -23.83
C LEU A 98 13.66 21.18 -25.10
N GLN A 99 14.99 21.02 -25.06
CA GLN A 99 15.75 20.49 -26.19
C GLN A 99 15.35 19.05 -26.52
N VAL A 100 15.16 18.20 -25.51
CA VAL A 100 14.79 16.80 -25.70
C VAL A 100 13.35 16.67 -26.21
N VAL A 101 12.39 17.29 -25.55
CA VAL A 101 10.97 17.15 -25.95
C VAL A 101 10.65 17.83 -27.28
N LYS A 102 11.37 18.88 -27.67
CA LYS A 102 11.23 19.47 -29.02
C LYS A 102 11.77 18.55 -30.11
N LYS A 103 12.83 17.79 -29.81
CA LYS A 103 13.38 16.80 -30.73
C LYS A 103 12.45 15.59 -30.86
N ASP A 104 11.79 15.21 -29.78
CA ASP A 104 10.85 14.09 -29.73
C ASP A 104 9.37 14.54 -29.67
N HIS A 105 9.08 15.63 -30.38
CA HIS A 105 7.79 16.34 -30.32
C HIS A 105 6.57 15.43 -30.48
N GLU A 106 6.58 14.59 -31.53
CA GLU A 106 5.42 13.74 -31.85
C GLU A 106 5.13 12.72 -30.75
N ASN A 107 6.18 12.06 -30.23
CA ASN A 107 6.02 11.05 -29.18
C ASN A 107 5.58 11.69 -27.87
N PHE A 108 6.16 12.84 -27.51
CA PHE A 108 5.74 13.55 -26.30
C PHE A 108 4.31 14.09 -26.41
N ASN A 109 3.93 14.66 -27.56
CA ASN A 109 2.57 15.11 -27.81
C ASN A 109 1.56 13.96 -27.74
N GLN A 110 1.92 12.79 -28.27
CA GLN A 110 1.11 11.58 -28.17
C GLN A 110 1.00 11.10 -26.71
N PHE A 111 2.10 11.08 -25.96
CA PHE A 111 2.11 10.77 -24.53
C PHE A 111 1.16 11.70 -23.74
N LEU A 112 1.21 13.01 -24.00
CA LEU A 112 0.32 13.97 -23.33
C LEU A 112 -1.14 13.66 -23.62
N LYS A 113 -1.45 13.35 -24.88
CA LYS A 113 -2.80 13.01 -25.30
C LYS A 113 -3.31 11.73 -24.64
N ASP A 114 -2.48 10.71 -24.57
CA ASP A 114 -2.87 9.40 -24.03
C ASP A 114 -3.08 9.43 -22.51
N ASN A 115 -2.35 10.27 -21.79
CA ASN A 115 -2.38 10.30 -20.32
C ASN A 115 -3.24 11.43 -19.73
N TYR A 116 -3.46 12.51 -20.48
CA TYR A 116 -4.09 13.74 -19.94
C TYR A 116 -5.32 14.19 -20.73
N THR A 117 -5.88 13.37 -21.63
CA THR A 117 -7.18 13.67 -22.25
C THR A 117 -8.32 13.30 -21.30
N SER A 118 -9.17 14.26 -20.97
CA SER A 118 -10.37 14.01 -20.17
C SER A 118 -11.37 13.11 -20.92
N TYR A 119 -12.02 12.20 -20.19
CA TYR A 119 -13.08 11.32 -20.66
C TYR A 119 -14.06 11.00 -19.53
N ASP A 120 -15.15 10.27 -19.81
CA ASP A 120 -16.14 9.94 -18.78
C ASP A 120 -15.52 9.16 -17.63
N GLY A 121 -15.53 9.75 -16.43
CA GLY A 121 -14.89 9.20 -15.23
C GLY A 121 -13.47 9.71 -14.96
N PHE A 122 -12.89 10.53 -15.83
CA PHE A 122 -11.57 11.14 -15.64
C PHE A 122 -11.50 12.57 -16.19
N MET A 123 -11.24 13.54 -15.33
CA MET A 123 -11.01 14.93 -15.73
C MET A 123 -9.55 15.28 -15.47
N SER A 124 -8.79 15.53 -16.53
CA SER A 124 -7.42 16.00 -16.43
C SER A 124 -7.38 17.52 -16.22
N PHE A 125 -6.48 17.97 -15.35
CA PHE A 125 -6.11 19.38 -15.20
C PHE A 125 -4.73 19.70 -15.80
N THR A 126 -4.14 18.72 -16.50
CA THR A 126 -2.85 18.84 -17.19
C THR A 126 -3.11 18.99 -18.68
N SER A 127 -2.39 19.90 -19.34
CA SER A 127 -2.45 20.06 -20.80
C SER A 127 -2.15 18.75 -21.54
N ASN A 128 -2.97 18.45 -22.56
CA ASN A 128 -2.93 17.18 -23.29
C ASN A 128 -2.32 17.28 -24.70
N ASN A 129 -1.70 18.42 -25.01
CA ASN A 129 -0.97 18.66 -26.26
C ASN A 129 0.27 19.53 -25.98
N PHE A 130 1.22 19.48 -26.92
CA PHE A 130 2.53 20.10 -26.76
C PHE A 130 2.46 21.63 -26.60
N ASP A 131 1.63 22.31 -27.39
CA ASP A 131 1.59 23.77 -27.43
C ASP A 131 1.06 24.36 -26.12
N ASP A 132 -0.05 23.80 -25.60
CA ASP A 132 -0.60 24.21 -24.31
C ASP A 132 0.34 23.83 -23.15
N TRP A 133 0.92 22.62 -23.20
CA TRP A 133 1.91 22.19 -22.22
C TRP A 133 3.13 23.10 -22.18
N LEU A 134 3.60 23.59 -23.34
CA LEU A 134 4.78 24.46 -23.40
C LEU A 134 4.52 25.78 -22.66
N VAL A 135 3.32 26.34 -22.78
CA VAL A 135 2.92 27.54 -22.04
C VAL A 135 2.95 27.27 -20.54
N ASP A 136 2.27 26.22 -20.09
CA ASP A 136 2.22 25.84 -18.67
C ASP A 136 3.62 25.58 -18.10
N PHE A 137 4.47 24.89 -18.87
CA PHE A 137 5.84 24.59 -18.49
C PHE A 137 6.70 25.84 -18.42
N GLU A 138 6.53 26.80 -19.33
CA GLU A 138 7.20 28.10 -19.29
C GLU A 138 6.81 28.91 -18.04
N GLU A 139 5.56 28.80 -17.59
CA GLU A 139 5.04 29.41 -16.36
C GLU A 139 5.44 28.66 -15.08
N ASN A 140 6.06 27.47 -15.20
CA ASN A 140 6.43 26.58 -14.09
C ASN A 140 5.22 26.01 -13.34
N GLU A 141 4.14 25.72 -14.05
CA GLU A 141 3.01 24.99 -13.49
C GLU A 141 3.47 23.57 -13.09
N ILE A 142 3.16 23.14 -11.87
CA ILE A 142 3.74 21.94 -11.26
C ILE A 142 3.36 20.65 -12.03
N ARG A 143 2.12 20.55 -12.51
CA ARG A 143 1.65 19.38 -13.27
C ARG A 143 2.33 19.28 -14.63
N SER A 144 2.63 20.40 -15.29
CA SER A 144 3.38 20.40 -16.54
C SER A 144 4.81 19.87 -16.35
N VAL A 145 5.45 20.21 -15.21
CA VAL A 145 6.75 19.67 -14.81
C VAL A 145 6.63 18.18 -14.50
N GLY A 146 5.61 17.78 -13.72
CA GLY A 146 5.35 16.37 -13.42
C GLY A 146 5.11 15.52 -14.67
N ALA A 147 4.36 16.05 -15.64
CA ALA A 147 4.06 15.37 -16.89
C ALA A 147 5.31 15.09 -17.73
N VAL A 148 6.20 16.08 -17.88
CA VAL A 148 7.42 15.89 -18.66
C VAL A 148 8.44 15.01 -17.96
N LEU A 149 8.54 15.06 -16.63
CA LEU A 149 9.40 14.15 -15.89
C LEU A 149 8.87 12.70 -15.98
N SER A 150 7.56 12.51 -15.90
CA SER A 150 6.93 11.20 -16.08
C SER A 150 7.25 10.61 -17.45
N TYR A 151 7.18 11.41 -18.51
CA TYR A 151 7.57 10.99 -19.86
C TYR A 151 9.07 10.67 -19.97
N LEU A 152 9.94 11.57 -19.51
CA LEU A 152 11.39 11.45 -19.66
C LEU A 152 12.00 10.29 -18.86
N PHE A 153 11.33 9.85 -17.80
CA PHE A 153 11.79 8.78 -16.92
C PHE A 153 10.82 7.58 -16.88
N GLN A 154 9.88 7.48 -17.83
CA GLN A 154 8.82 6.45 -17.82
C GLN A 154 9.35 5.01 -17.74
N GLU A 155 10.45 4.72 -18.44
CA GLU A 155 11.08 3.38 -18.43
C GLU A 155 11.64 3.09 -17.05
N ARG A 156 12.42 4.02 -16.49
CA ARG A 156 12.98 3.90 -15.14
C ARG A 156 11.88 3.77 -14.09
N ILE A 157 10.80 4.54 -14.19
CA ILE A 157 9.65 4.45 -13.28
C ILE A 157 9.04 3.05 -13.37
N THR A 158 8.83 2.53 -14.58
CA THR A 158 8.24 1.21 -14.80
C THR A 158 9.13 0.09 -14.25
N GLU A 159 10.44 0.16 -14.51
CA GLU A 159 11.42 -0.84 -14.07
C GLU A 159 11.59 -0.85 -12.55
N ASN A 160 11.65 0.32 -11.92
CA ASN A 160 11.90 0.44 -10.49
C ASN A 160 10.63 0.40 -9.64
N ARG A 161 9.43 0.32 -10.25
CA ARG A 161 8.17 0.38 -9.52
C ARG A 161 8.08 -0.71 -8.45
N TYR A 162 8.32 -1.96 -8.85
CA TYR A 162 8.25 -3.09 -7.92
C TYR A 162 9.28 -3.00 -6.81
N GLU A 163 10.51 -2.59 -7.14
CA GLU A 163 11.58 -2.43 -6.14
C GLU A 163 11.26 -1.30 -5.15
N PHE A 164 10.73 -0.18 -5.64
CA PHE A 164 10.26 0.92 -4.81
C PHE A 164 9.11 0.47 -3.89
N GLU A 165 8.07 -0.17 -4.45
CA GLU A 165 6.94 -0.69 -3.69
C GLU A 165 7.43 -1.69 -2.62
N THR A 166 8.32 -2.61 -2.97
CA THR A 166 8.90 -3.58 -2.03
C THR A 166 9.69 -2.89 -0.92
N PHE A 167 10.58 -1.97 -1.28
CA PHE A 167 11.51 -1.33 -0.35
C PHE A 167 10.82 -0.32 0.59
N VAL A 168 9.85 0.43 0.07
CA VAL A 168 9.20 1.54 0.78
C VAL A 168 7.88 1.11 1.41
N VAL A 169 7.09 0.25 0.76
CA VAL A 169 5.69 -0.05 1.13
C VAL A 169 5.53 -1.46 1.69
N GLU A 170 5.99 -2.50 1.00
CA GLU A 170 5.75 -3.90 1.43
C GLU A 170 6.63 -4.32 2.62
N GLY A 171 7.62 -3.50 3.00
CA GLY A 171 8.40 -3.66 4.22
C GLY A 171 7.66 -3.32 5.52
N ILE A 172 6.37 -2.97 5.47
CA ILE A 172 5.51 -2.80 6.66
C ILE A 172 5.22 -4.21 7.20
N GLY A 173 5.80 -4.54 8.35
CA GLY A 173 5.69 -5.88 8.92
C GLY A 173 4.26 -6.28 9.23
N TYR A 174 4.06 -7.59 9.29
CA TYR A 174 2.84 -8.15 9.86
C TYR A 174 3.07 -8.32 11.36
N TYR A 175 2.64 -7.33 12.15
CA TYR A 175 2.92 -7.28 13.58
C TYR A 175 1.88 -8.05 14.40
N SER A 176 1.52 -9.26 13.95
CA SER A 176 0.55 -10.13 14.63
C SER A 176 0.97 -10.54 16.03
N GLU A 177 2.26 -10.44 16.37
CA GLU A 177 2.78 -10.70 17.71
C GLU A 177 2.23 -9.72 18.77
N TYR A 178 1.69 -8.58 18.34
CA TYR A 178 0.97 -7.63 19.17
C TYR A 178 -0.54 -7.75 19.04
N ILE A 179 -1.07 -8.81 18.43
CA ILE A 179 -2.50 -9.08 18.36
C ILE A 179 -2.78 -10.36 19.14
N ASP A 180 -3.51 -10.24 20.25
CA ASP A 180 -3.98 -11.39 21.02
C ASP A 180 -5.21 -11.95 20.32
N SER A 181 -4.99 -13.02 19.57
CA SER A 181 -6.05 -13.74 18.87
C SER A 181 -6.53 -14.96 19.65
N SER A 182 -6.16 -15.13 20.93
CA SER A 182 -6.48 -16.34 21.68
C SER A 182 -7.98 -16.63 21.79
N GLU A 183 -8.80 -15.59 21.98
CA GLU A 183 -10.27 -15.72 21.99
C GLU A 183 -10.81 -16.12 20.62
N TYR A 184 -10.38 -15.43 19.56
CA TYR A 184 -10.68 -15.79 18.17
C TYR A 184 -10.27 -17.25 17.86
N GLU A 185 -9.05 -17.65 18.20
CA GLU A 185 -8.53 -19.00 18.03
C GLU A 185 -9.36 -20.03 18.80
N SER A 186 -9.83 -19.68 20.00
CA SER A 186 -10.68 -20.57 20.81
C SER A 186 -12.04 -20.83 20.16
N GLU A 187 -12.67 -19.80 19.59
CA GLU A 187 -13.93 -19.92 18.85
C GLU A 187 -13.75 -20.70 17.54
N VAL A 188 -12.64 -20.43 16.81
CA VAL A 188 -12.26 -21.21 15.64
C VAL A 188 -12.13 -22.69 16.00
N VAL A 189 -11.45 -23.03 17.10
CA VAL A 189 -11.31 -24.43 17.55
C VAL A 189 -12.66 -25.07 17.86
N ILE A 190 -13.59 -24.36 18.49
CA ILE A 190 -14.96 -24.85 18.74
C ILE A 190 -15.66 -25.16 17.43
N LEU A 191 -15.65 -24.22 16.48
CA LEU A 191 -16.29 -24.38 15.18
C LEU A 191 -15.66 -25.51 14.37
N GLU A 192 -14.32 -25.56 14.29
CA GLU A 192 -13.59 -26.62 13.61
C GLU A 192 -13.93 -28.01 14.18
N THR A 193 -14.01 -28.11 15.51
CA THR A 193 -14.33 -29.37 16.20
C THR A 193 -15.75 -29.82 15.85
N TYR A 194 -16.72 -28.91 15.91
CA TYR A 194 -18.10 -29.20 15.51
C TYR A 194 -18.19 -29.69 14.07
N ILE A 195 -17.49 -29.03 13.13
CA ILE A 195 -17.48 -29.43 11.72
C ILE A 195 -16.87 -30.81 11.55
N LYS A 196 -15.71 -31.07 12.16
CA LYS A 196 -15.01 -32.35 12.06
C LYS A 196 -15.86 -33.50 12.61
N ASP A 197 -16.57 -33.28 13.73
CA ASP A 197 -17.40 -34.28 14.37
C ASP A 197 -18.70 -34.59 13.59
N ASN A 198 -19.23 -33.61 12.85
CA ASN A 198 -20.51 -33.75 12.14
C ASN A 198 -20.37 -33.83 10.61
N TYR A 199 -19.15 -33.78 10.08
CA TYR A 199 -18.80 -33.62 8.67
C TYR A 199 -19.72 -34.35 7.66
N LYS A 200 -20.00 -35.63 7.91
CA LYS A 200 -20.72 -36.51 6.96
C LYS A 200 -22.18 -36.13 6.75
N ASP A 201 -22.80 -35.52 7.75
CA ASP A 201 -24.22 -35.22 7.79
C ASP A 201 -24.49 -33.70 7.80
N LEU A 202 -23.43 -32.90 7.77
CA LEU A 202 -23.48 -31.45 7.89
C LEU A 202 -23.53 -30.79 6.51
N ASN A 203 -24.46 -29.83 6.35
CA ASN A 203 -24.49 -28.93 5.19
C ASN A 203 -24.16 -27.51 5.66
N ILE A 204 -23.02 -26.97 5.21
CA ILE A 204 -22.47 -25.65 5.60
C ILE A 204 -23.50 -24.54 5.43
N ASP A 205 -24.27 -24.56 4.34
CA ASP A 205 -25.25 -23.51 4.02
C ASP A 205 -26.45 -23.49 4.97
N THR A 206 -26.56 -24.50 5.85
CA THR A 206 -27.68 -24.68 6.77
C THR A 206 -27.26 -24.66 8.25
N ILE A 207 -25.98 -24.42 8.55
CA ILE A 207 -25.51 -24.30 9.92
C ILE A 207 -26.10 -23.02 10.52
N ASP A 208 -26.79 -23.18 11.64
CA ASP A 208 -27.22 -22.07 12.49
C ASP A 208 -26.02 -21.62 13.35
N PHE A 209 -25.30 -20.59 12.92
CA PHE A 209 -24.11 -20.13 13.64
C PHE A 209 -24.45 -19.40 14.95
N ASP A 210 -25.69 -18.97 15.15
CA ASP A 210 -26.11 -18.31 16.38
C ASP A 210 -26.09 -19.29 17.58
N GLN A 211 -26.15 -20.60 17.32
CA GLN A 211 -26.11 -21.64 18.35
C GLN A 211 -24.78 -21.70 19.14
N PHE A 212 -23.71 -21.13 18.59
CA PHE A 212 -22.38 -21.18 19.21
C PHE A 212 -22.15 -20.03 20.18
N GLU A 213 -23.01 -19.01 20.19
CA GLU A 213 -22.88 -17.82 21.05
C GLU A 213 -21.48 -17.17 20.98
N PHE A 214 -20.86 -17.17 19.79
CA PHE A 214 -19.56 -16.55 19.56
C PHE A 214 -19.62 -15.03 19.76
N GLU A 215 -18.61 -14.51 20.46
CA GLU A 215 -18.44 -13.08 20.73
C GLU A 215 -17.59 -12.40 19.65
N ILE A 216 -16.66 -13.14 19.02
CA ILE A 216 -15.71 -12.60 18.04
C ILE A 216 -16.06 -12.98 16.60
N LEU A 217 -16.35 -14.26 16.33
CA LEU A 217 -16.62 -14.76 14.98
C LEU A 217 -18.00 -14.33 14.48
N ASP A 218 -18.03 -13.47 13.46
CA ASP A 218 -19.26 -13.17 12.74
C ASP A 218 -19.68 -14.31 11.80
N THR A 219 -20.92 -14.23 11.29
CA THR A 219 -21.50 -15.26 10.42
C THR A 219 -20.70 -15.50 9.14
N GLU A 220 -20.11 -14.45 8.55
CA GLU A 220 -19.35 -14.59 7.30
C GLU A 220 -17.99 -15.26 7.55
N SER A 221 -17.33 -14.91 8.65
CA SER A 221 -16.11 -15.56 9.13
C SER A 221 -16.37 -17.04 9.41
N CYS A 222 -17.45 -17.36 10.13
CA CYS A 222 -17.85 -18.74 10.39
C CYS A 222 -18.06 -19.55 9.10
N LYS A 223 -18.75 -18.98 8.09
CA LYS A 223 -18.93 -19.62 6.79
C LYS A 223 -17.61 -19.85 6.07
N SER A 224 -16.72 -18.86 6.08
CA SER A 224 -15.41 -18.93 5.44
C SER A 224 -14.55 -20.04 6.04
N ILE A 225 -14.41 -20.03 7.38
CA ILE A 225 -13.70 -21.06 8.14
C ILE A 225 -14.31 -22.44 7.87
N SER A 226 -15.64 -22.54 7.87
CA SER A 226 -16.33 -23.80 7.62
C SER A 226 -15.98 -24.40 6.26
N LYS A 227 -15.96 -23.58 5.21
CA LYS A 227 -15.57 -24.01 3.86
C LYS A 227 -14.12 -24.50 3.83
N GLU A 228 -13.21 -23.76 4.43
CA GLU A 228 -11.78 -24.13 4.47
C GLU A 228 -11.57 -25.47 5.19
N VAL A 229 -12.27 -25.70 6.29
CA VAL A 229 -12.21 -26.98 7.04
C VAL A 229 -12.74 -28.13 6.21
N PHE A 230 -13.87 -27.96 5.51
CA PHE A 230 -14.42 -28.98 4.61
C PHE A 230 -13.44 -29.32 3.48
N GLU A 231 -12.86 -28.32 2.83
CA GLU A 231 -11.87 -28.50 1.77
C GLU A 231 -10.62 -29.25 2.28
N LYS A 232 -10.15 -28.93 3.50
CA LYS A 232 -9.05 -29.66 4.16
C LYS A 232 -9.41 -31.12 4.45
N ILE A 233 -10.65 -31.43 4.81
CA ILE A 233 -11.09 -32.81 5.07
C ILE A 233 -11.17 -33.61 3.75
N GLU A 234 -11.78 -33.05 2.70
CA GLU A 234 -11.87 -33.69 1.38
C GLU A 234 -10.50 -33.94 0.74
N SER A 235 -9.62 -32.94 0.78
CA SER A 235 -8.25 -33.05 0.24
C SER A 235 -7.40 -34.09 0.98
N ASN A 236 -7.49 -34.17 2.31
CA ASN A 236 -6.82 -35.20 3.09
C ASN A 236 -7.36 -36.61 2.77
N THR A 237 -8.66 -36.72 2.51
CA THR A 237 -9.31 -38.00 2.14
C THR A 237 -8.87 -38.47 0.75
N MET A 238 -8.64 -37.56 -0.21
CA MET A 238 -8.14 -37.91 -1.54
C MET A 238 -6.67 -38.34 -1.57
N SER A 239 -5.81 -37.89 -0.65
CA SER A 239 -4.38 -38.26 -0.62
C SER A 239 -4.10 -39.67 -0.07
N MET A 240 -5.11 -40.35 0.49
CA MET A 240 -4.99 -41.71 1.04
C MET A 240 -5.35 -42.83 0.03
N PHE A 241 -5.54 -42.51 -1.26
CA PHE A 241 -5.79 -43.48 -2.34
C PHE A 241 -4.66 -43.48 -3.36
#